data_AF-A0A1F3ZDH5-F1
#
_entry.id   AF-A0A1F3ZDH5-F1
#
_cell.length_a   1.000
_cell.length_b   1.000
_cell.length_c   1.000
_cell.angle_alpha   90.00
_cell.angle_beta   90.00
_cell.angle_gamma   90.00
#
_symmetry.space_group_name_H-M   'P 1'
#
loop_
_entity.id
_entity.type
_entity.pdbx_description
1 polymer ?
#
loop_
_entity_poly.entity_id
_entity_poly.type
_entity_poly.pdbx_seq_one_letter_code
_entity_poly.pdbx_strand_id
1 'polypeptide(L)'
;MNVETPLTPAQLFEFITDAERLFRLNPYLEIHAWQSAQRNVAEGGRIHLKYLNEMNGVARELDVTVSEFKPGVGYTLNYSEGLKRATEIKVEARGQGAELLIKDWYHAVEEKPDETPQEKEARLAEVDRSLTPWGVAIRQHLISMARWNWLPFYRPLRERFWYTMAPRNRRISRLIIWITALEFFAFLFVFLIYWIEYRR
;
A
#
# COMPACT_ATOMS: atom_id res chain seq x y z
N MET A 1 -12.89 -1.16 4.24
CA MET A 1 -11.75 -1.31 5.17
C MET A 1 -11.51 0.02 5.83
N ASN A 2 -11.29 0.00 7.14
CA ASN A 2 -11.12 1.21 7.94
C ASN A 2 -9.74 1.21 8.58
N VAL A 3 -9.07 2.36 8.55
CA VAL A 3 -7.71 2.52 9.08
C VAL A 3 -7.66 3.75 9.97
N GLU A 4 -7.62 3.53 11.28
CA GLU A 4 -7.41 4.60 12.27
C GLU A 4 -5.95 5.06 12.29
N THR A 5 -5.76 6.37 12.44
CA THR A 5 -4.45 7.01 12.45
C THR A 5 -4.39 8.20 13.42
N PRO A 6 -3.24 8.46 14.06
CA PRO A 6 -3.04 9.66 14.87
C PRO A 6 -2.88 10.95 14.04
N LEU A 7 -2.86 10.86 12.70
CA LEU A 7 -2.77 12.04 11.84
C LEU A 7 -4.07 12.85 11.88
N THR A 8 -3.94 14.16 11.68
CA THR A 8 -5.09 15.03 11.46
C THR A 8 -5.77 14.72 10.12
N PRO A 9 -7.08 15.03 9.93
CA PRO A 9 -7.76 14.84 8.65
C PRO A 9 -7.04 15.51 7.47
N ALA A 10 -6.50 16.71 7.67
CA ALA A 10 -5.76 17.42 6.63
C ALA A 10 -4.47 16.68 6.21
N GLN A 11 -3.68 16.21 7.17
CA GLN A 11 -2.47 15.43 6.89
C GLN A 11 -2.78 14.08 6.24
N LEU A 12 -3.87 13.44 6.67
CA LEU A 12 -4.32 12.18 6.07
C LEU A 12 -4.81 12.41 4.64
N PHE A 13 -5.55 13.48 4.39
CA PHE A 13 -5.99 13.86 3.04
C PHE A 13 -4.79 14.13 2.12
N GLU A 14 -3.84 14.94 2.56
CA GLU A 14 -2.59 15.19 1.82
C GLU A 14 -1.87 13.87 1.49
N PHE A 15 -1.76 12.96 2.46
CA PHE A 15 -1.14 11.66 2.26
C PHE A 15 -1.85 10.82 1.20
N ILE A 16 -3.19 10.73 1.22
CA ILE A 16 -3.91 9.89 0.25
C ILE A 16 -3.88 10.48 -1.16
N THR A 17 -3.71 11.80 -1.33
CA THR A 17 -3.63 12.38 -2.67
C THR A 17 -2.42 11.90 -3.47
N ASP A 18 -1.34 11.45 -2.83
CA ASP A 18 -0.26 10.70 -3.51
C ASP A 18 -0.72 9.24 -3.73
N ALA A 19 -1.58 9.04 -4.74
CA ALA A 19 -2.21 7.76 -5.02
C ALA A 19 -1.18 6.66 -5.38
N GLU A 20 -0.08 7.02 -6.05
CA GLU A 20 0.99 6.06 -6.36
C GLU A 20 1.56 5.48 -5.07
N ARG A 21 1.94 6.37 -4.14
CA ARG A 21 2.44 5.97 -2.83
C ARG A 21 1.45 5.09 -2.10
N LEU A 22 0.16 5.46 -2.11
CA LEU A 22 -0.89 4.69 -1.46
C LEU A 22 -0.99 3.26 -2.01
N PHE A 23 -0.97 3.10 -3.34
CA PHE A 23 -1.02 1.79 -4.00
C PHE A 23 0.24 0.96 -3.75
N ARG A 24 1.41 1.60 -3.76
CA ARG A 24 2.69 0.92 -3.46
C ARG A 24 2.74 0.35 -2.04
N LEU A 25 1.89 0.80 -1.11
CA LEU A 25 1.78 0.19 0.22
C LEU A 25 1.10 -1.18 0.21
N ASN A 26 0.40 -1.55 -0.86
CA ASN A 26 -0.19 -2.87 -0.96
C ASN A 26 0.92 -3.95 -1.00
N PRO A 27 0.93 -4.90 -0.05
CA PRO A 27 1.99 -5.91 0.03
C PRO A 27 1.91 -6.99 -1.04
N TYR A 28 0.88 -6.99 -1.89
CA TYR A 28 0.71 -7.94 -2.98
C TYR A 28 0.64 -7.27 -4.36
N LEU A 29 0.64 -5.94 -4.43
CA LEU A 29 0.61 -5.22 -5.69
C LEU A 29 2.02 -4.83 -6.12
N GLU A 30 2.49 -5.45 -7.19
CA GLU A 30 3.70 -5.05 -7.88
C GLU A 30 3.34 -4.08 -9.03
N ILE A 31 3.77 -2.83 -8.91
CA ILE A 31 3.52 -1.81 -9.92
C ILE A 31 4.70 -1.78 -10.89
N HIS A 32 4.47 -2.22 -12.13
CA HIS A 32 5.46 -2.20 -13.21
C HIS A 32 5.56 -0.81 -13.86
N ALA A 33 4.43 -0.12 -14.03
CA ALA A 33 4.39 1.24 -14.54
C ALA A 33 3.28 2.05 -13.87
N TRP A 34 3.61 3.29 -13.54
CA TRP A 34 2.67 4.31 -13.09
C TRP A 34 2.94 5.59 -13.88
N GLN A 35 1.99 6.03 -14.69
CA GLN A 35 2.11 7.25 -15.47
C GLN A 35 0.93 8.15 -15.16
N SER A 36 1.22 9.34 -14.64
CA SER A 36 0.22 10.38 -14.41
C SER A 36 0.82 11.74 -14.71
N ALA A 37 -0.02 12.69 -15.12
CA ALA A 37 0.39 14.07 -15.37
C ALA A 37 0.81 14.80 -14.09
N GLN A 38 0.31 14.34 -12.94
CA GLN A 38 0.52 14.96 -11.63
C GLN A 38 0.83 13.88 -10.61
N ARG A 39 1.67 14.22 -9.62
CA ARG A 39 1.97 13.31 -8.52
C ARG A 39 0.77 13.09 -7.60
N ASN A 40 0.10 14.18 -7.26
CA ASN A 40 -1.10 14.16 -6.44
C ASN A 40 -2.33 14.11 -7.35
N VAL A 41 -3.32 13.30 -6.99
CA VAL A 41 -4.58 13.21 -7.71
C VAL A 41 -5.40 14.50 -7.56
N ALA A 42 -6.14 14.81 -8.61
CA ALA A 42 -7.11 15.89 -8.69
C ALA A 42 -8.32 15.42 -9.53
N GLU A 43 -9.43 16.14 -9.46
CA GLU A 43 -10.64 15.83 -10.23
C GLU A 43 -10.34 15.69 -11.73
N GLY A 44 -10.84 14.62 -12.34
CA GLY A 44 -10.61 14.32 -13.77
C GLY A 44 -9.19 13.84 -14.10
N GLY A 45 -8.32 13.69 -13.10
CA GLY A 45 -6.98 13.14 -13.26
C GLY A 45 -7.01 11.74 -13.86
N ARG A 46 -6.00 11.44 -14.69
CA ARG A 46 -5.83 10.12 -15.33
C ARG A 46 -4.50 9.51 -14.93
N ILE A 47 -4.53 8.20 -14.69
CA ILE A 47 -3.36 7.41 -14.35
C ILE A 47 -3.39 6.18 -15.26
N HIS A 48 -2.31 5.97 -16.01
CA HIS A 48 -2.08 4.72 -16.70
C HIS A 48 -1.27 3.79 -15.78
N LEU A 49 -1.84 2.61 -15.49
CA LEU A 49 -1.33 1.69 -14.47
C LEU A 49 -1.08 0.31 -15.08
N LYS A 50 0.15 -0.17 -14.93
CA LYS A 50 0.53 -1.56 -15.22
C LYS A 50 0.99 -2.25 -13.95
N TYR A 51 0.38 -3.38 -13.61
CA TYR A 51 0.66 -4.08 -12.36
C TYR A 51 0.53 -5.60 -12.46
N LEU A 52 1.07 -6.28 -11.45
CA LEU A 52 0.85 -7.68 -11.13
C LEU A 52 0.33 -7.77 -9.68
N ASN A 53 -0.80 -8.43 -9.47
CA ASN A 53 -1.26 -8.79 -8.13
C ASN A 53 -0.72 -10.18 -7.79
N GLU A 54 0.28 -10.26 -6.92
CA GLU A 54 0.91 -11.50 -6.48
C GLU A 54 -0.06 -12.43 -5.71
N MET A 55 -1.20 -11.92 -5.21
CA MET A 55 -2.17 -12.73 -4.46
C MET A 55 -2.98 -13.66 -5.35
N ASN A 56 -3.32 -13.24 -6.57
CA ASN A 56 -4.09 -14.03 -7.53
C ASN A 56 -3.37 -14.25 -8.88
N GLY A 57 -2.15 -13.73 -9.03
CA GLY A 57 -1.34 -13.86 -10.25
C GLY A 57 -1.82 -13.02 -11.42
N VAL A 58 -2.81 -12.14 -11.21
CA VAL A 58 -3.41 -11.35 -12.30
C VAL A 58 -2.51 -10.16 -12.62
N ALA A 59 -2.04 -10.11 -13.87
CA ALA A 59 -1.37 -8.94 -14.45
C ALA A 59 -2.35 -8.15 -15.31
N ARG A 60 -2.35 -6.83 -15.17
CA ARG A 60 -3.19 -5.93 -15.97
C ARG A 60 -2.46 -4.65 -16.33
N GLU A 61 -2.92 -4.05 -17.42
CA GLU A 61 -2.57 -2.72 -17.90
C GLU A 61 -3.90 -2.01 -18.18
N LEU A 62 -4.16 -0.90 -17.50
CA LEU A 62 -5.46 -0.22 -17.55
C LEU A 62 -5.31 1.27 -17.25
N ASP A 63 -6.38 2.02 -17.50
CA ASP A 63 -6.49 3.42 -17.11
C ASP A 63 -7.36 3.58 -15.88
N VAL A 64 -6.95 4.48 -14.99
CA VAL A 64 -7.68 4.87 -13.79
C VAL A 64 -8.03 6.35 -13.89
N THR A 65 -9.30 6.69 -13.67
CA THR A 65 -9.77 8.08 -13.66
C THR A 65 -10.23 8.49 -12.27
N VAL A 66 -9.91 9.73 -11.89
CA VAL A 66 -10.29 10.31 -10.60
C VAL A 66 -11.61 11.05 -10.77
N SER A 67 -12.57 10.78 -9.88
CA SER A 67 -13.87 11.44 -9.81
C SER A 67 -14.29 11.70 -8.38
N GLU A 68 -15.32 12.52 -8.18
CA GLU A 68 -15.90 12.80 -6.86
C GLU A 68 -14.87 13.39 -5.87
N PHE A 69 -13.85 14.07 -6.39
CA PHE A 69 -12.77 14.65 -5.61
C PHE A 69 -13.30 15.82 -4.77
N LYS A 70 -13.24 15.63 -3.46
CA LYS A 70 -13.63 16.62 -2.45
C LYS A 70 -12.44 16.91 -1.55
N PRO A 71 -11.79 18.08 -1.68
CA PRO A 71 -10.67 18.48 -0.84
C PRO A 71 -10.95 18.27 0.66
N GLY A 72 -10.04 17.59 1.36
CA GLY A 72 -10.17 17.30 2.78
C GLY A 72 -11.13 16.15 3.13
N VAL A 73 -11.85 15.60 2.15
CA VAL A 73 -12.87 14.56 2.37
C VAL A 73 -12.50 13.25 1.68
N GLY A 74 -12.22 13.24 0.38
CA GLY A 74 -11.97 11.99 -0.33
C GLY A 74 -12.15 12.09 -1.84
N TYR A 75 -12.02 10.96 -2.52
CA TYR A 75 -12.20 10.83 -3.97
C TYR A 75 -12.44 9.36 -4.35
N THR A 76 -12.88 9.14 -5.59
CA THR A 76 -13.12 7.82 -6.16
C THR A 76 -12.20 7.59 -7.36
N LEU A 77 -11.55 6.43 -7.38
CA LEU A 77 -10.75 5.94 -8.51
C LEU A 77 -11.58 4.95 -9.32
N ASN A 78 -11.86 5.25 -10.58
CA ASN A 78 -12.61 4.36 -11.48
C ASN A 78 -11.64 3.66 -12.42
N TYR A 79 -11.79 2.34 -12.55
CA TYR A 79 -10.95 1.52 -13.41
C TYR A 79 -11.65 1.32 -14.75
N SER A 80 -10.91 1.42 -15.85
CA SER A 80 -11.44 1.22 -17.20
C SER A 80 -11.81 -0.24 -17.48
N GLU A 81 -11.18 -1.18 -16.79
CA GLU A 81 -11.25 -2.61 -17.06
C GLU A 81 -11.15 -3.47 -15.78
N GLY A 82 -11.57 -4.74 -15.91
CA GLY A 82 -11.52 -5.73 -14.84
C GLY A 82 -12.80 -5.77 -13.99
N LEU A 83 -12.86 -6.73 -13.07
CA LEU A 83 -14.02 -6.91 -12.21
C LEU A 83 -14.17 -5.76 -11.20
N LYS A 84 -13.06 -5.14 -10.80
CA LYS A 84 -13.01 -4.00 -9.89
C LYS A 84 -13.38 -2.72 -10.64
N ARG A 85 -14.55 -2.14 -10.35
CA ARG A 85 -15.08 -0.93 -10.99
C ARG A 85 -14.48 0.34 -10.40
N ALA A 86 -14.43 0.41 -9.07
CA ALA A 86 -13.97 1.61 -8.39
C ALA A 86 -13.33 1.32 -7.03
N THR A 87 -12.44 2.21 -6.59
CA THR A 87 -11.96 2.31 -5.22
C THR A 87 -12.34 3.68 -4.68
N GLU A 88 -13.22 3.70 -3.69
CA GLU A 88 -13.62 4.90 -2.98
C GLU A 88 -12.70 5.09 -1.76
N ILE A 89 -12.15 6.30 -1.63
CA ILE A 89 -11.20 6.65 -0.58
C ILE A 89 -11.75 7.87 0.16
N LYS A 90 -11.95 7.74 1.47
CA LYS A 90 -12.52 8.79 2.33
C LYS A 90 -11.71 9.01 3.60
N VAL A 91 -11.71 10.25 4.05
CA VAL A 91 -11.11 10.71 5.30
C VAL A 91 -12.24 11.20 6.20
N GLU A 92 -12.26 10.69 7.42
CA GLU A 92 -13.20 11.12 8.45
C GLU A 92 -12.43 11.52 9.71
N ALA A 93 -12.90 12.57 10.39
CA ALA A 93 -12.34 12.96 11.68
C ALA A 93 -12.77 11.95 12.75
N ARG A 94 -11.84 11.51 13.59
CA ARG A 94 -12.14 10.51 14.64
C ARG A 94 -11.31 10.75 15.90
N GLY A 95 -11.98 11.20 16.96
CA GLY A 95 -11.35 11.51 18.24
C GLY A 95 -10.24 12.57 18.07
N GLN A 96 -9.03 12.24 18.51
CA GLN A 96 -7.85 13.13 18.37
C GLN A 96 -7.12 12.99 17.03
N GLY A 97 -7.59 12.11 16.13
CA GLY A 97 -6.96 11.85 14.84
C GLY A 97 -7.98 11.75 13.71
N ALA A 98 -7.74 10.81 12.80
CA ALA A 98 -8.57 10.57 11.63
C ALA A 98 -8.69 9.09 11.30
N GLU A 99 -9.65 8.77 10.45
CA GLU A 99 -9.90 7.45 9.91
C GLU A 99 -9.89 7.51 8.38
N LEU A 100 -9.19 6.55 7.77
CA LEU A 100 -9.21 6.31 6.34
C LEU A 100 -10.16 5.17 6.02
N LEU A 101 -11.17 5.46 5.21
CA LEU A 101 -12.12 4.51 4.65
C LEU A 101 -11.70 4.18 3.22
N ILE A 102 -11.49 2.89 2.93
CA ILE A 102 -11.24 2.38 1.59
C ILE A 102 -12.30 1.34 1.26
N LYS A 103 -13.03 1.56 0.17
CA LYS A 103 -14.08 0.66 -0.29
C LYS A 103 -13.88 0.33 -1.76
N ASP A 104 -13.79 -0.96 -2.04
CA ASP A 104 -13.74 -1.46 -3.40
C ASP A 104 -15.15 -1.82 -3.87
N TRP A 105 -15.48 -1.37 -5.07
CA TRP A 105 -16.73 -1.67 -5.77
C TRP A 105 -16.43 -2.60 -6.94
N TYR A 106 -17.11 -3.73 -6.99
CA TYR A 106 -16.96 -4.75 -8.03
C TYR A 106 -18.22 -4.83 -8.89
N HIS A 107 -18.07 -5.21 -10.15
CA HIS A 107 -19.20 -5.59 -10.99
C HIS A 107 -19.88 -6.83 -10.40
N ALA A 108 -21.20 -6.91 -10.55
CA ALA A 108 -21.94 -8.12 -10.23
C ALA A 108 -21.41 -9.25 -11.13
N VAL A 109 -21.08 -10.39 -10.52
CA VAL A 109 -20.70 -11.59 -11.26
C VAL A 109 -22.00 -12.20 -11.78
N GLU A 110 -22.47 -11.75 -12.95
CA GLU A 110 -23.65 -12.33 -13.59
C GLU A 110 -23.40 -13.81 -13.91
N GLU A 111 -24.33 -14.67 -13.52
CA GLU A 111 -24.32 -16.08 -13.88
C GLU A 111 -24.65 -16.19 -15.37
N LYS A 112 -23.66 -16.54 -16.17
CA LYS A 112 -23.87 -16.79 -17.60
C LYS A 112 -24.44 -18.21 -17.75
N PRO A 113 -25.56 -18.41 -18.47
CA PRO A 113 -26.21 -19.72 -18.61
C PRO A 113 -25.30 -20.81 -19.18
N ASP A 114 -24.33 -20.42 -20.02
CA ASP A 114 -23.42 -21.32 -20.73
C ASP A 114 -22.02 -21.40 -20.07
N GLU A 115 -21.83 -20.77 -18.90
CA GLU A 115 -20.53 -20.71 -18.25
C GLU A 115 -20.21 -21.99 -17.48
N THR A 116 -19.05 -22.56 -17.80
CA THR A 116 -18.57 -23.74 -17.10
C THR A 116 -18.16 -23.40 -15.66
N PRO A 117 -18.22 -24.37 -14.72
CA PRO A 117 -17.79 -24.14 -13.34
C PRO A 117 -16.36 -23.58 -13.22
N GLN A 118 -15.47 -23.96 -14.15
CA GLN A 118 -14.07 -23.51 -14.21
C GLN A 118 -13.95 -22.04 -14.62
N GLU A 119 -14.76 -21.57 -15.58
CA GLU A 119 -14.78 -20.17 -16.00
C GLU A 119 -15.35 -19.26 -14.89
N LYS A 120 -16.36 -19.75 -14.16
CA LYS A 120 -16.89 -19.08 -12.98
C LYS A 120 -15.83 -18.95 -11.87
N GLU A 121 -15.09 -20.02 -11.58
CA GLU A 121 -13.98 -19.98 -10.62
C GLU A 121 -12.87 -19.03 -11.04
N ALA A 122 -12.49 -19.02 -12.32
CA ALA A 122 -11.48 -18.10 -12.84
C ALA A 122 -11.89 -16.63 -12.70
N ARG A 123 -13.17 -16.30 -12.96
CA ARG A 123 -13.71 -14.95 -12.71
C ARG A 123 -13.74 -14.60 -11.22
N LEU A 124 -14.13 -15.52 -10.35
CA LEU A 124 -14.15 -15.29 -8.91
C LEU A 124 -12.74 -15.14 -8.33
N ALA A 125 -11.73 -15.78 -8.93
CA ALA A 125 -10.32 -15.62 -8.58
C ALA A 125 -9.79 -14.21 -8.88
N GLU A 126 -10.45 -13.45 -9.76
CA GLU A 126 -10.12 -12.05 -10.03
C GLU A 126 -10.45 -11.13 -8.84
N VAL A 127 -11.39 -11.51 -7.97
CA VAL A 127 -11.76 -10.71 -6.80
C VAL A 127 -10.53 -10.53 -5.90
N ASP A 128 -10.07 -9.29 -5.80
CA ASP A 128 -8.88 -8.95 -5.05
C ASP A 128 -9.16 -9.02 -3.54
N ARG A 129 -8.51 -9.97 -2.86
CA ARG A 129 -8.58 -10.13 -1.40
C ARG A 129 -7.51 -9.33 -0.67
N SER A 130 -6.75 -8.49 -1.38
CA SER A 130 -5.64 -7.71 -0.82
C SER A 130 -6.08 -6.48 -0.02
N LEU A 131 -7.37 -6.10 -0.03
CA LEU A 131 -7.86 -4.90 0.66
C LEU A 131 -7.54 -4.89 2.17
N THR A 132 -7.73 -6.04 2.84
CA THR A 132 -7.42 -6.19 4.27
C THR A 132 -5.92 -6.05 4.56
N PRO A 133 -5.02 -6.85 3.94
CA PRO A 133 -3.58 -6.70 4.19
C PRO A 133 -3.03 -5.35 3.72
N TRP A 134 -3.61 -4.74 2.68
CA TRP A 134 -3.29 -3.38 2.26
C TRP A 134 -3.64 -2.36 3.35
N GLY A 135 -4.85 -2.44 3.93
CA GLY A 135 -5.24 -1.58 5.04
C GLY A 135 -4.33 -1.72 6.27
N VAL A 136 -3.91 -2.93 6.61
CA VAL A 136 -2.93 -3.17 7.69
C VAL A 136 -1.58 -2.52 7.35
N ALA A 137 -1.10 -2.66 6.12
CA ALA A 137 0.15 -2.05 5.67
C ALA A 137 0.08 -0.51 5.68
N ILE A 138 -1.06 0.08 5.27
CA ILE A 138 -1.30 1.52 5.37
C ILE A 138 -1.25 1.96 6.83
N ARG A 139 -1.97 1.27 7.73
CA ARG A 139 -1.98 1.60 9.16
C ARG A 139 -0.56 1.61 9.73
N GLN A 140 0.20 0.55 9.49
CA GLN A 140 1.60 0.45 9.93
C GLN A 140 2.45 1.57 9.34
N HIS A 141 2.21 1.95 8.08
CA HIS A 141 2.88 3.08 7.45
C HIS A 141 2.61 4.40 8.14
N LEU A 142 1.33 4.74 8.34
CA LEU A 142 0.88 5.97 8.96
C LEU A 142 1.40 6.12 10.40
N ILE A 143 1.29 5.07 11.22
CA ILE A 143 1.81 5.05 12.60
C ILE A 143 3.33 5.24 12.61
N SER A 144 4.04 4.53 11.72
CA SER A 144 5.49 4.63 11.65
C SER A 144 5.94 6.02 11.17
N MET A 145 5.18 6.65 10.27
CA MET A 145 5.43 8.05 9.93
C MET A 145 5.24 8.94 11.15
N ALA A 146 4.08 8.88 11.83
CA ALA A 146 3.82 9.71 13.01
C ALA A 146 4.92 9.57 14.09
N ARG A 147 5.47 8.36 14.27
CA ARG A 147 6.53 8.09 15.27
C ARG A 147 7.92 8.54 14.85
N TRP A 148 8.30 8.39 13.58
CA TRP A 148 9.70 8.49 13.15
C TRP A 148 9.97 9.62 12.15
N ASN A 149 8.96 10.43 11.80
CA ASN A 149 9.15 11.50 10.83
C ASN A 149 10.16 12.58 11.27
N TRP A 150 10.46 12.66 12.56
CA TRP A 150 11.44 13.59 13.13
C TRP A 150 12.89 13.18 12.85
N LEU A 151 13.16 11.90 12.53
CA LEU A 151 14.51 11.42 12.25
C LEU A 151 14.97 11.91 10.86
N PRO A 152 16.11 12.61 10.76
CA PRO A 152 16.69 12.93 9.46
C PRO A 152 17.03 11.62 8.73
N PHE A 153 16.83 11.60 7.42
CA PHE A 153 17.03 10.43 6.53
C PHE A 153 15.97 9.30 6.57
N TYR A 154 15.11 9.22 7.58
CA TYR A 154 14.08 8.17 7.63
C TYR A 154 13.11 8.26 6.44
N ARG A 155 12.60 9.46 6.16
CA ARG A 155 11.71 9.75 5.03
C ARG A 155 12.30 9.36 3.67
N PRO A 156 13.47 9.90 3.26
CA PRO A 156 14.02 9.60 1.94
C PRO A 156 14.43 8.13 1.80
N LEU A 157 14.97 7.49 2.85
CA LEU A 157 15.28 6.06 2.82
C LEU A 157 14.01 5.25 2.54
N ARG A 158 12.93 5.53 3.27
CA ARG A 158 11.68 4.79 3.15
C ARG A 158 10.96 5.07 1.83
N GLU A 159 10.86 6.34 1.44
CA GLU A 159 10.08 6.73 0.27
C GLU A 159 10.79 6.42 -1.05
N ARG A 160 12.12 6.60 -1.11
CA ARG A 160 12.88 6.45 -2.36
C ARG A 160 13.38 5.03 -2.58
N PHE A 161 13.80 4.36 -1.52
CA PHE A 161 14.42 3.04 -1.63
C PHE A 161 13.43 1.91 -1.34
N TRP A 162 12.63 2.00 -0.28
CA TRP A 162 11.74 0.90 0.09
C TRP A 162 10.48 0.81 -0.77
N TYR A 163 9.88 1.93 -1.18
CA TYR A 163 8.62 1.90 -1.95
C TYR A 163 8.77 1.68 -3.45
N THR A 164 9.98 1.85 -3.99
CA THR A 164 10.29 1.53 -5.39
C THR A 164 10.49 0.02 -5.61
N MET A 165 10.69 -0.75 -4.54
CA MET A 165 10.89 -2.19 -4.61
C MET A 165 9.59 -2.97 -4.79
N ALA A 166 9.66 -4.03 -5.59
CA ALA A 166 8.62 -5.06 -5.67
C ALA A 166 8.29 -5.61 -4.26
N PRO A 167 7.02 -6.01 -4.00
CA PRO A 167 6.62 -6.55 -2.70
C PRO A 167 7.44 -7.77 -2.25
N ARG A 168 7.77 -8.69 -3.17
CA ARG A 168 8.72 -9.78 -2.91
C ARG A 168 10.08 -9.29 -2.40
N ASN A 169 10.67 -8.29 -3.05
CA ASN A 169 11.98 -7.77 -2.66
C ASN A 169 11.94 -7.12 -1.27
N ARG A 170 10.87 -6.39 -0.95
CA ARG A 170 10.69 -5.80 0.40
C ARG A 170 10.68 -6.86 1.50
N ARG A 171 10.08 -8.04 1.25
CA ARG A 171 10.09 -9.16 2.20
C ARG A 171 11.49 -9.72 2.40
N ILE A 172 12.23 -9.94 1.31
CA ILE A 172 13.61 -10.43 1.35
C ILE A 172 14.53 -9.43 2.07
N SER A 173 14.44 -8.13 1.75
CA SER A 173 15.25 -7.10 2.39
C SER A 173 15.00 -7.03 3.91
N ARG A 174 13.75 -7.20 4.37
CA ARG A 174 13.47 -7.28 5.81
C ARG A 174 14.14 -8.48 6.46
N LEU A 175 14.12 -9.65 5.81
CA LEU A 175 14.79 -10.85 6.32
C LEU A 175 16.30 -10.63 6.43
N ILE A 176 16.93 -10.06 5.41
CA ILE A 176 18.36 -9.75 5.42
C ILE A 176 18.69 -8.81 6.57
N ILE A 177 17.92 -7.73 6.76
CA ILE A 177 18.14 -6.78 7.86
C ILE A 177 18.04 -7.47 9.24
N TRP A 178 17.07 -8.35 9.43
CA TRP A 178 16.94 -9.08 10.69
C TRP A 178 18.09 -10.05 10.93
N ILE A 179 18.57 -10.73 9.89
CA ILE A 179 19.73 -11.62 9.96
C ILE A 179 20.98 -10.79 10.32
N THR A 180 21.25 -9.70 9.60
CA THR A 180 22.40 -8.82 9.87
C THR A 180 22.33 -8.19 11.26
N ALA A 181 21.14 -7.82 11.74
CA ALA A 181 20.97 -7.31 13.10
C ALA A 181 21.31 -8.39 14.13
N LEU A 182 20.84 -9.63 13.93
CA LEU A 182 21.17 -10.76 14.81
C LEU A 182 22.67 -11.04 14.83
N GLU A 183 23.31 -11.06 13.67
CA GLU A 183 24.77 -11.22 13.53
C GLU A 183 25.50 -10.12 14.30
N PHE A 184 25.10 -8.86 14.12
CA PHE A 184 25.69 -7.72 14.82
C PHE A 184 25.57 -7.86 16.34
N PHE A 185 24.41 -8.28 16.86
CA PHE A 185 24.25 -8.54 18.29
C PHE A 185 25.13 -9.68 18.80
N ALA A 186 25.30 -10.75 18.02
CA ALA A 186 26.21 -11.85 18.37
C ALA A 186 27.67 -11.37 18.43
N PHE A 187 28.11 -10.58 17.45
CA PHE A 187 29.44 -9.96 17.47
C PHE A 187 29.63 -9.05 18.67
N LEU A 188 28.64 -8.21 18.98
CA LEU A 188 28.69 -7.33 20.14
C LEU A 188 28.81 -8.13 21.43
N PHE A 189 28.10 -9.26 21.55
CA PHE A 189 28.16 -10.13 22.73
C PHE A 189 29.55 -10.76 22.92
N VAL A 190 30.16 -11.30 21.85
CA VAL A 190 31.53 -11.83 21.89
C VAL A 190 32.53 -10.75 22.28
N PHE A 191 32.39 -9.55 21.69
CA PHE A 191 33.23 -8.40 22.02
C PHE A 191 33.10 -7.98 23.49
N LEU A 192 31.87 -8.00 24.02
CA LEU A 192 31.58 -7.62 25.40
C LEU A 192 32.18 -8.62 26.39
N ILE A 193 32.09 -9.92 26.10
CA ILE A 193 32.75 -10.97 26.90
C ILE A 193 34.27 -10.77 26.90
N TYR A 194 34.86 -10.58 25.72
CA TYR A 194 36.30 -10.36 25.59
C TYR A 194 36.76 -9.12 26.37
N TRP A 195 36.01 -8.02 26.28
CA TRP A 195 36.31 -6.79 26.99
C TRP A 195 36.23 -6.93 28.53
N ILE A 196 35.24 -7.68 29.02
CA ILE A 196 35.11 -7.97 30.45
C ILE A 196 36.28 -8.83 30.93
N GLU A 197 36.64 -9.88 30.19
CA GLU A 197 37.76 -10.75 30.55
C GLU A 197 39.09 -10.00 30.52
N TYR A 198 39.30 -9.11 29.54
CA TYR A 198 40.52 -8.29 29.46
C TYR A 198 40.65 -7.27 30.61
N ARG A 199 39.53 -6.83 31.18
CA ARG A 199 39.52 -5.91 32.35
C ARG A 199 39.70 -6.62 33.69
N ARG A 200 39.61 -7.95 33.71
CA ARG A 200 39.72 -8.77 34.92
C ARG A 200 41.16 -9.21 35.16
#